data_AF-A0A0N4TA17-F1
#
_entry.id   AF-A0A0N4TA17-F1
#
_cell.length_a   1.000
_cell.length_b   1.000
_cell.length_c   1.000
_cell.angle_alpha   90.00
_cell.angle_beta   90.00
_cell.angle_gamma   90.00
#
_symmetry.space_group_name_H-M   'P 1'
#
loop_
_entity.id
_entity.type
_entity.pdbx_description
1 polymer ?
#
loop_
_entity_poly.entity_id
_entity_poly.type
_entity_poly.pdbx_seq_one_letter_code
_entity_poly.pdbx_strand_id
1 'polypeptide(L)'
;QEFFEKYSPYVNLSSVALQKIKETAAKDDPDPAAFLLAVKEVNRLLENDQFPRFKRSDVYINFLEKVMPRSYADKWATSFEALVGNQVGRYYFRYFLRNIHAEENLRFWEAVIEYKQTKNKSTAMLNMGRNIQKQYLVEGTTNEIFLPFGLRQVIDNRIETKDVDSTLFDEAVKHVEQVLKNDPYVRFLQSTEYNDLLVKLK
;
A
#
# COMPACT_ATOMS: atom_id res chain seq x y z
N GLN A 1 40.55 -13.79 -5.73
CA GLN A 1 41.65 -12.84 -5.40
C GLN A 1 41.18 -11.39 -5.43
N GLU A 2 40.57 -10.91 -6.53
CA GLU A 2 40.09 -9.53 -6.67
C GLU A 2 39.20 -9.03 -5.53
N PHE A 3 38.29 -9.86 -5.00
CA PHE A 3 37.45 -9.50 -3.85
C PHE A 3 38.25 -8.99 -2.65
N PHE A 4 39.32 -9.69 -2.29
CA PHE A 4 40.10 -9.36 -1.10
C PHE A 4 40.93 -8.10 -1.29
N GLU A 5 41.44 -7.87 -2.50
CA GLU A 5 42.28 -6.71 -2.81
C GLU A 5 41.46 -5.43 -3.01
N LYS A 6 40.32 -5.51 -3.70
CA LYS A 6 39.55 -4.32 -4.10
C LYS A 6 38.34 -4.04 -3.24
N TYR A 7 37.63 -5.08 -2.78
CA TYR A 7 36.29 -4.92 -2.22
C TYR A 7 36.22 -5.16 -0.71
N SER A 8 37.01 -6.11 -0.18
CA SER A 8 36.97 -6.48 1.24
C SER A 8 37.17 -5.32 2.23
N PRO A 9 38.00 -4.29 1.95
CA PRO A 9 38.11 -3.13 2.86
C PRO A 9 36.82 -2.31 3.00
N TYR A 10 35.90 -2.44 2.04
CA TYR A 10 34.64 -1.68 1.98
C TYR A 10 33.43 -2.51 2.41
N VAL A 11 33.61 -3.81 2.68
CA VAL A 11 32.53 -4.70 3.13
C VAL A 11 32.79 -5.09 4.57
N ASN A 12 31.86 -4.73 5.44
CA ASN A 12 32.00 -4.98 6.87
C ASN A 12 31.59 -6.42 7.19
N LEU A 13 32.56 -7.33 7.10
CA LEU A 13 32.43 -8.76 7.36
C LEU A 13 33.28 -9.17 8.56
N SER A 14 32.82 -10.18 9.30
CA SER A 14 33.62 -10.78 10.36
C SER A 14 34.85 -11.48 9.79
N SER A 15 35.91 -11.57 10.60
CA SER A 15 37.11 -12.35 10.24
C SER A 15 36.76 -13.81 9.93
N VAL A 16 35.74 -14.36 10.59
CA VAL A 16 35.24 -15.72 10.35
C VAL A 16 34.62 -15.86 8.96
N ALA A 17 33.78 -14.90 8.55
CA ALA A 17 33.21 -14.89 7.21
C ALA A 17 34.30 -14.73 6.13
N LEU A 18 35.25 -13.81 6.33
CA LEU A 18 36.36 -13.59 5.41
C LEU A 18 37.26 -14.81 5.26
N GLN A 19 37.55 -15.51 6.37
CA GLN A 19 38.36 -16.72 6.35
C GLN A 19 37.66 -17.85 5.58
N LYS A 20 36.35 -18.07 5.80
CA LYS A 20 35.58 -19.06 5.03
C LYS A 20 35.59 -18.80 3.52
N ILE A 21 35.44 -17.53 3.13
CA ILE A 21 35.52 -17.15 1.71
C ILE A 21 36.92 -17.43 1.16
N LYS A 22 37.98 -17.13 1.93
CA LYS A 22 39.37 -17.32 1.51
C LYS A 22 39.72 -18.80 1.35
N GLU A 23 39.25 -19.64 2.27
CA GLU A 23 39.44 -21.10 2.23
C GLU A 23 38.69 -21.72 1.04
N THR A 24 37.44 -21.33 0.79
CA THR A 24 36.69 -21.82 -0.39
C THR A 24 37.32 -21.36 -1.70
N ALA A 25 37.79 -20.10 -1.77
CA ALA A 25 38.37 -19.54 -2.99
C ALA A 25 39.74 -20.15 -3.36
N ALA A 26 40.36 -20.90 -2.46
CA ALA A 26 41.61 -21.61 -2.70
C ALA A 26 41.40 -23.07 -3.19
N LYS A 27 40.15 -23.54 -3.30
CA LYS A 27 39.81 -24.89 -3.76
C LYS A 27 39.58 -24.90 -5.28
N ASP A 28 39.89 -26.02 -5.91
CA ASP A 28 39.63 -26.26 -7.34
C ASP A 28 38.12 -26.28 -7.67
N ASP A 29 37.28 -26.68 -6.70
CA ASP A 29 35.81 -26.65 -6.77
C ASP A 29 35.23 -25.84 -5.58
N PRO A 30 35.03 -24.52 -5.75
CA PRO A 30 34.58 -23.65 -4.68
C PRO A 30 33.08 -23.81 -4.41
N ASP A 31 32.71 -24.20 -3.19
CA ASP A 31 31.32 -24.28 -2.74
C ASP A 31 30.70 -22.88 -2.55
N PRO A 32 29.66 -22.51 -3.32
CA PRO A 32 28.95 -21.23 -3.17
C PRO A 32 28.32 -21.02 -1.78
N ALA A 33 28.00 -22.10 -1.07
CA ALA A 33 27.41 -22.01 0.27
C ALA A 33 28.36 -21.38 1.30
N ALA A 34 29.67 -21.33 1.02
CA ALA A 34 30.65 -20.65 1.86
C ALA A 34 30.38 -19.14 2.02
N PHE A 35 29.65 -18.52 1.08
CA PHE A 35 29.27 -17.11 1.15
C PHE A 35 28.04 -16.84 2.01
N LEU A 36 27.28 -17.88 2.42
CA LEU A 36 26.02 -17.69 3.14
C LEU A 36 26.18 -16.92 4.45
N LEU A 37 27.28 -17.15 5.17
CA LEU A 37 27.57 -16.40 6.39
C LEU A 37 27.81 -14.92 6.09
N ALA A 38 28.59 -14.62 5.06
CA ALA A 38 28.89 -13.24 4.66
C ALA A 38 27.63 -12.49 4.19
N VAL A 39 26.80 -13.15 3.37
CA VAL A 39 25.50 -12.60 2.94
C VAL A 39 24.60 -12.33 4.14
N LYS A 40 24.53 -13.26 5.09
CA LYS A 40 23.74 -13.09 6.32
C LYS A 40 24.23 -11.90 7.15
N GLU A 41 25.54 -11.73 7.30
CA GLU A 41 26.13 -10.60 8.02
C GLU A 41 25.85 -9.26 7.33
N VAL A 42 26.03 -9.20 6.00
CA VAL A 42 25.73 -8.01 5.19
C VAL A 42 24.25 -7.65 5.28
N ASN A 43 23.35 -8.62 5.12
CA ASN A 43 21.91 -8.37 5.23
C ASN A 43 21.53 -7.85 6.61
N ARG A 44 22.08 -8.46 7.67
CA ARG A 44 21.84 -8.00 9.05
C ARG A 44 22.33 -6.56 9.25
N LEU A 45 23.49 -6.22 8.69
CA LEU A 45 24.05 -4.86 8.75
C LEU A 45 23.22 -3.87 7.93
N LEU A 46 22.74 -4.27 6.76
CA LEU A 46 21.87 -3.42 5.95
C LEU A 46 20.56 -3.13 6.70
N GLU A 47 19.85 -4.17 7.15
CA GLU A 47 18.52 -4.05 7.75
C GLU A 47 18.51 -3.35 9.10
N ASN A 48 19.43 -3.72 9.99
CA ASN A 48 19.44 -3.20 11.36
C ASN A 48 20.25 -1.91 11.47
N ASP A 49 21.24 -1.77 10.58
CA ASP A 49 22.32 -0.79 10.57
C ASP A 49 22.13 0.42 9.63
N GLN A 50 22.56 0.17 8.39
CA GLN A 50 22.77 1.15 7.33
C GLN A 50 21.45 1.67 6.77
N PHE A 51 20.42 0.84 6.63
CA PHE A 51 19.13 1.26 6.10
C PHE A 51 18.37 2.20 7.05
N PRO A 52 18.28 1.91 8.37
CA PRO A 52 17.73 2.88 9.32
C PRO A 52 18.49 4.21 9.34
N ARG A 53 19.83 4.18 9.24
CA ARG A 53 20.64 5.41 9.12
C ARG A 53 20.37 6.16 7.82
N PHE A 54 20.32 5.46 6.69
CA PHE A 54 19.98 6.04 5.39
C PHE A 54 18.62 6.73 5.44
N LYS A 55 17.60 6.10 6.03
CA LYS A 55 16.27 6.71 6.22
C LYS A 55 16.28 7.99 7.08
N ARG A 56 17.29 8.16 7.94
CA ARG A 56 17.48 9.38 8.76
C ARG A 56 18.44 10.39 8.10
N SER A 57 19.08 10.04 7.00
CA SER A 57 20.05 10.89 6.32
C SER A 57 19.35 12.02 5.56
N ASP A 58 20.01 13.17 5.44
CA ASP A 58 19.50 14.29 4.66
C ASP A 58 19.30 13.92 3.18
N VAL A 59 20.07 12.98 2.63
CA VAL A 59 19.89 12.51 1.24
C VAL A 59 18.50 11.92 1.04
N TYR A 60 18.10 11.01 1.93
CA TYR A 60 16.79 10.37 1.84
C TYR A 60 15.66 11.34 2.19
N ILE A 61 15.84 12.16 3.23
CA ILE A 61 14.83 13.15 3.63
C ILE A 61 14.60 14.18 2.53
N ASN A 62 15.66 14.75 1.93
CA ASN A 62 15.53 15.72 0.84
C ASN A 62 14.91 15.08 -0.42
N PHE A 63 15.19 13.80 -0.69
CA PHE A 63 14.49 13.06 -1.75
C PHE A 63 13.00 12.93 -1.43
N LEU A 64 12.66 12.52 -0.21
CA LEU A 64 11.27 12.41 0.25
C LEU A 64 10.54 13.75 0.17
N GLU A 65 11.15 14.86 0.60
CA GLU A 65 10.56 16.20 0.49
C GLU A 65 10.27 16.60 -0.97
N LYS A 66 11.13 16.21 -1.92
CA LYS A 66 10.90 16.50 -3.33
C LYS A 66 9.73 15.71 -3.91
N VAL A 67 9.55 14.46 -3.49
CA VAL A 67 8.51 13.57 -4.04
C VAL A 67 7.20 13.60 -3.23
N MET A 68 7.27 14.03 -1.97
CA MET A 68 6.17 14.09 -1.01
C MET A 68 6.46 15.17 0.05
N PRO A 69 6.43 16.46 -0.32
CA PRO A 69 6.65 17.52 0.65
C PRO A 69 5.55 17.50 1.71
N ARG A 70 5.83 17.98 2.92
CA ARG A 70 4.84 18.01 4.02
C ARG A 70 3.53 18.68 3.62
N SER A 71 3.61 19.75 2.84
CA SER A 71 2.44 20.46 2.30
C SER A 71 1.50 19.60 1.46
N TYR A 72 1.96 18.46 0.92
CA TYR A 72 1.09 17.48 0.25
C TYR A 72 0.29 16.66 1.25
N ALA A 73 0.92 16.23 2.34
CA ALA A 73 0.25 15.50 3.41
C ALA A 73 -0.72 16.42 4.17
N ASP A 74 -0.33 17.67 4.44
CA ASP A 74 -1.21 18.66 5.09
C ASP A 74 -2.53 18.88 4.33
N LYS A 75 -2.50 18.81 2.99
CA LYS A 75 -3.71 18.90 2.16
C LYS A 75 -4.69 17.77 2.42
N TRP A 76 -4.25 16.61 2.90
CA TRP A 76 -5.16 15.51 3.21
C TRP A 76 -6.11 15.84 4.36
N ALA A 77 -5.75 16.81 5.22
CA ALA A 77 -6.61 17.27 6.31
C ALA A 77 -7.69 18.28 5.85
N THR A 78 -7.59 18.84 4.64
CA THR A 78 -8.55 19.86 4.19
C THR A 78 -9.89 19.25 3.78
N SER A 79 -9.89 18.03 3.25
CA SER A 79 -11.09 17.29 2.94
C SER A 79 -10.80 15.81 2.70
N PHE A 80 -11.83 14.98 2.86
CA PHE A 80 -11.76 13.55 2.54
C PHE A 80 -11.35 13.33 1.08
N GLU A 81 -11.89 14.14 0.17
CA GLU A 81 -11.62 14.11 -1.27
C GLU A 81 -10.16 14.47 -1.57
N ALA A 82 -9.54 15.38 -0.80
CA ALA A 82 -8.12 15.69 -0.92
C ALA A 82 -7.22 14.52 -0.50
N LEU A 83 -7.63 13.76 0.52
CA LEU A 83 -6.95 12.52 0.94
C LEU A 83 -7.11 11.41 -0.10
N VAL A 84 -8.35 11.05 -0.46
CA VAL A 84 -8.61 9.88 -1.34
C VAL A 84 -8.34 10.17 -2.81
N GLY A 85 -8.33 11.43 -3.23
CA GLY A 85 -7.89 11.83 -4.56
C GLY A 85 -6.38 11.62 -4.78
N ASN A 86 -5.60 11.48 -3.71
CA ASN A 86 -4.16 11.27 -3.76
C ASN A 86 -3.78 9.79 -3.56
N GLN A 87 -2.95 9.23 -4.44
CA GLN A 87 -2.54 7.82 -4.35
C GLN A 87 -1.74 7.49 -3.07
N VAL A 88 -0.87 8.40 -2.64
CA VAL A 88 -0.11 8.25 -1.39
C VAL A 88 -1.04 8.40 -0.19
N GLY A 89 -1.96 9.37 -0.24
CA GLY A 89 -3.00 9.54 0.77
C GLY A 89 -3.82 8.25 0.96
N ARG A 90 -4.32 7.66 -0.14
CA ARG A 90 -5.00 6.36 -0.11
C ARG A 90 -4.15 5.24 0.47
N TYR A 91 -2.85 5.21 0.21
CA TYR A 91 -1.96 4.18 0.78
C TYR A 91 -1.92 4.26 2.31
N TYR A 92 -1.67 5.44 2.89
CA TYR A 92 -1.63 5.62 4.34
C TYR A 92 -3.01 5.40 4.97
N PHE A 93 -4.07 5.90 4.32
CA PHE A 93 -5.42 5.69 4.81
C PHE A 93 -5.81 4.20 4.79
N ARG A 94 -5.46 3.46 3.74
CA ARG A 94 -5.64 2.01 3.65
C ARG A 94 -4.90 1.26 4.76
N TYR A 95 -3.67 1.66 5.04
CA TYR A 95 -2.89 1.08 6.13
C TYR A 95 -3.60 1.26 7.48
N PHE A 96 -4.09 2.47 7.75
CA PHE A 96 -4.90 2.75 8.93
C PHE A 96 -6.20 1.93 8.96
N LEU A 97 -6.94 1.86 7.86
CA LEU A 97 -8.20 1.11 7.76
C LEU A 97 -8.01 -0.40 8.03
N ARG A 98 -6.88 -1.00 7.65
CA ARG A 98 -6.55 -2.39 7.98
C ARG A 98 -6.45 -2.61 9.49
N ASN A 99 -5.87 -1.67 10.21
CA ASN A 99 -5.71 -1.75 11.67
C ASN A 99 -7.05 -1.68 12.41
N ILE A 100 -8.09 -1.13 11.78
CA ILE A 100 -9.44 -1.03 12.34
C ILE A 100 -10.46 -1.92 11.60
N HIS A 101 -10.00 -2.86 10.78
CA HIS A 101 -10.85 -3.80 10.01
C HIS A 101 -11.95 -3.13 9.17
N ALA A 102 -11.59 -2.04 8.47
CA ALA A 102 -12.51 -1.28 7.61
C ALA A 102 -11.97 -1.03 6.20
N GLU A 103 -10.97 -1.80 5.75
CA GLU A 103 -10.29 -1.62 4.45
C GLU A 103 -11.24 -1.85 3.26
N GLU A 104 -12.22 -2.74 3.41
CA GLU A 104 -13.20 -3.11 2.40
C GLU A 104 -13.99 -1.91 1.86
N ASN A 105 -14.28 -0.91 2.71
CA ASN A 105 -14.95 0.32 2.33
C ASN A 105 -14.13 1.11 1.29
N LEU A 106 -12.83 1.27 1.52
CA LEU A 106 -11.95 1.97 0.57
C LEU A 106 -11.75 1.17 -0.71
N ARG A 107 -11.66 -0.16 -0.62
CA ARG A 107 -11.55 -1.03 -1.80
C ARG A 107 -12.79 -0.98 -2.69
N PHE A 108 -13.97 -0.99 -2.08
CA PHE A 108 -15.23 -0.80 -2.78
C PHE A 108 -15.27 0.57 -3.48
N TRP A 109 -14.92 1.64 -2.77
CA TRP A 109 -14.84 2.98 -3.34
C TRP A 109 -13.93 3.02 -4.57
N GLU A 110 -12.71 2.48 -4.48
CA GLU A 110 -11.77 2.41 -5.61
C GLU A 110 -12.33 1.64 -6.80
N ALA A 111 -12.99 0.50 -6.53
CA ALA A 111 -13.61 -0.31 -7.58
C ALA A 111 -14.75 0.44 -8.28
N VAL A 112 -15.53 1.25 -7.56
CA VAL A 112 -16.58 2.10 -8.16
C VAL A 112 -15.99 3.24 -8.99
N ILE A 113 -14.87 3.84 -8.56
CA ILE A 113 -14.18 4.86 -9.37
C ILE A 113 -13.67 4.26 -10.70
N GLU A 114 -13.07 3.08 -10.66
CA GLU A 114 -12.63 2.37 -11.87
C GLU A 114 -13.83 1.95 -12.75
N TYR A 115 -14.92 1.50 -12.14
CA TYR A 115 -16.16 1.18 -12.83
C TYR A 115 -16.69 2.38 -13.63
N LYS A 116 -16.69 3.57 -13.04
CA LYS A 116 -17.12 4.81 -13.69
C LYS A 116 -16.24 5.23 -14.88
N GLN A 117 -15.00 4.76 -14.96
CA GLN A 117 -14.10 4.99 -16.10
C GLN A 117 -14.36 4.04 -17.27
N THR A 118 -15.11 2.96 -17.05
CA THR A 118 -15.44 2.01 -18.11
C THR A 118 -16.44 2.63 -19.09
N LYS A 119 -16.36 2.25 -20.37
CA LYS A 119 -17.31 2.70 -21.41
C LYS A 119 -18.75 2.42 -20.97
N ASN A 120 -19.58 3.46 -20.92
CA ASN A 120 -20.96 3.38 -20.46
C ASN A 120 -21.79 2.37 -21.27
N LYS A 121 -22.65 1.60 -20.58
CA LYS A 121 -23.52 0.56 -21.16
C LYS A 121 -22.80 -0.53 -21.97
N SER A 122 -21.50 -0.75 -21.72
CA SER A 122 -20.73 -1.79 -22.39
C SER A 122 -20.84 -3.15 -21.67
N THR A 123 -20.58 -4.24 -22.39
CA THR A 123 -20.45 -5.58 -21.78
C THR A 123 -19.36 -5.63 -20.71
N ALA A 124 -18.28 -4.87 -20.88
CA ALA A 124 -17.21 -4.76 -19.89
C ALA A 124 -17.72 -4.13 -18.58
N MET A 125 -18.51 -3.05 -18.67
CA MET A 125 -19.14 -2.42 -17.51
C MET A 125 -20.10 -3.37 -16.79
N LEU A 126 -20.95 -4.09 -17.53
CA LEU A 126 -21.84 -5.10 -16.95
C LEU A 126 -21.08 -6.18 -16.18
N ASN A 127 -19.99 -6.71 -16.76
CA ASN A 127 -19.15 -7.71 -16.11
C ASN A 127 -18.44 -7.15 -14.87
N MET A 128 -17.94 -5.92 -14.94
CA MET A 128 -17.33 -5.25 -13.81
C MET A 128 -18.34 -4.99 -12.68
N GLY A 129 -19.56 -4.56 -13.01
CA GLY A 129 -20.65 -4.38 -12.05
C GLY A 129 -21.00 -5.66 -11.31
N ARG A 130 -21.07 -6.79 -12.03
CA ARG A 130 -21.25 -8.13 -11.41
C ARG A 130 -20.12 -8.51 -10.47
N ASN A 131 -18.88 -8.23 -10.85
CA ASN A 131 -17.72 -8.53 -10.00
C ASN A 131 -17.74 -7.70 -8.72
N ILE A 132 -18.04 -6.40 -8.82
CA ILE A 132 -18.17 -5.51 -7.64
C ILE A 132 -19.31 -5.98 -6.74
N GLN A 133 -20.48 -6.28 -7.30
CA GLN A 133 -21.62 -6.80 -6.53
C GLN A 133 -21.26 -8.09 -5.81
N LYS A 134 -20.65 -9.05 -6.50
CA LYS A 134 -20.24 -10.33 -5.90
C LYS A 134 -19.18 -10.16 -4.80
N GLN A 135 -18.24 -9.25 -5.00
CA GLN A 135 -17.11 -9.09 -4.08
C GLN A 135 -17.49 -8.37 -2.79
N TYR A 136 -18.39 -7.38 -2.86
CA TYR A 136 -18.66 -6.46 -1.76
C TYR A 136 -20.11 -6.45 -1.24
N LEU A 137 -21.08 -6.87 -2.04
CA LEU A 137 -22.51 -6.68 -1.71
C LEU A 137 -23.25 -7.99 -1.38
N VAL A 138 -22.70 -9.14 -1.78
CA VAL A 138 -23.25 -10.46 -1.44
C VAL A 138 -23.01 -10.76 0.03
N GLU A 139 -24.08 -11.11 0.75
CA GLU A 139 -24.03 -11.47 2.16
C GLU A 139 -23.05 -12.62 2.42
N GLY A 140 -22.19 -12.45 3.42
CA GLY A 140 -21.18 -13.44 3.81
C GLY A 140 -19.90 -13.43 2.97
N THR A 141 -19.73 -12.50 2.03
CA THR A 141 -18.44 -12.31 1.34
C THR A 141 -17.39 -11.75 2.29
N THR A 142 -16.11 -12.08 2.06
CA THR A 142 -15.00 -11.67 2.93
C THR A 142 -14.75 -10.15 2.95
N ASN A 143 -15.28 -9.42 1.96
CA ASN A 143 -15.17 -7.95 1.86
C ASN A 143 -16.55 -7.28 1.90
N GLU A 144 -17.50 -7.87 2.63
CA GLU A 144 -18.87 -7.34 2.69
C GLU A 144 -18.89 -5.91 3.22
N ILE A 145 -19.50 -4.99 2.47
CA ILE A 145 -19.77 -3.62 2.94
C ILE A 145 -21.20 -3.48 3.45
N PHE A 146 -21.41 -2.71 4.50
CA PHE A 146 -22.75 -2.43 5.00
C PHE A 146 -23.37 -1.28 4.22
N LEU A 147 -24.59 -1.50 3.72
CA LEU A 147 -25.35 -0.50 2.96
C LEU A 147 -26.72 -0.25 3.63
N PRO A 148 -27.36 0.90 3.38
CA PRO A 148 -28.72 1.16 3.81
C PRO A 148 -29.71 0.12 3.28
N PHE A 149 -30.80 -0.10 4.02
CA PHE A 149 -31.86 -1.03 3.63
C PHE A 149 -32.39 -0.74 2.23
N GLY A 150 -32.61 -1.80 1.44
CA GLY A 150 -33.15 -1.71 0.07
C GLY A 150 -32.11 -1.41 -1.01
N LEU A 151 -30.94 -0.85 -0.66
CA LEU A 151 -29.98 -0.41 -1.68
C LEU A 151 -29.30 -1.58 -2.41
N ARG A 152 -29.00 -2.68 -1.68
CA ARG A 152 -28.47 -3.91 -2.30
C ARG A 152 -29.46 -4.48 -3.31
N GLN A 153 -30.74 -4.54 -2.96
CA GLN A 153 -31.80 -5.07 -3.82
C GLN A 153 -31.98 -4.25 -5.11
N VAL A 154 -31.83 -2.93 -5.05
CA VAL A 154 -31.86 -2.06 -6.24
C VAL A 154 -30.70 -2.38 -7.18
N ILE A 155 -29.50 -2.53 -6.65
CA ILE A 155 -28.30 -2.86 -7.44
C ILE A 155 -28.44 -4.26 -8.06
N ASP A 156 -28.88 -5.24 -7.28
CA ASP A 156 -29.08 -6.62 -7.73
C ASP A 156 -30.09 -6.71 -8.87
N ASN A 157 -31.24 -6.03 -8.74
CA ASN A 157 -32.27 -5.98 -9.79
C ASN A 157 -31.73 -5.37 -11.09
N ARG A 158 -31.01 -4.25 -11.01
CA ARG A 158 -30.41 -3.61 -12.20
C ARG A 158 -29.38 -4.52 -12.89
N ILE A 159 -28.60 -5.27 -12.14
CA ILE A 159 -27.64 -6.25 -12.68
C ILE A 159 -28.35 -7.42 -13.35
N GLU A 160 -29.42 -7.94 -12.73
CA GLU A 160 -30.22 -9.07 -13.24
C GLU A 160 -30.92 -8.71 -14.55
N THR A 161 -31.56 -7.54 -14.59
CA THR A 161 -32.25 -7.00 -15.78
C THR A 161 -31.28 -6.46 -16.85
N LYS A 162 -29.98 -6.45 -16.58
CA LYS A 162 -28.91 -5.88 -17.42
C LYS A 162 -29.09 -4.38 -17.69
N ASP A 163 -29.84 -3.67 -16.85
CA ASP A 163 -29.99 -2.21 -16.87
C ASP A 163 -28.83 -1.53 -16.13
N VAL A 164 -27.63 -1.68 -16.69
CA VAL A 164 -26.38 -1.25 -16.09
C VAL A 164 -25.79 -0.06 -16.84
N ASP A 165 -25.54 1.02 -16.10
CA ASP A 165 -24.84 2.21 -16.56
C ASP A 165 -23.90 2.77 -15.46
N SER A 166 -23.23 3.88 -15.75
CA SER A 166 -22.28 4.53 -14.83
C SER A 166 -22.88 4.91 -13.46
N THR A 167 -24.20 4.96 -13.30
CA THR A 167 -24.89 5.39 -12.07
C THR A 167 -25.21 4.24 -11.12
N LEU A 168 -24.96 2.98 -11.53
CA LEU A 168 -25.35 1.77 -10.78
C LEU A 168 -24.99 1.82 -9.28
N PHE A 169 -23.84 2.38 -8.94
CA PHE A 169 -23.31 2.41 -7.58
C PHE A 169 -23.34 3.80 -6.91
N ASP A 170 -24.01 4.81 -7.49
CA ASP A 170 -23.92 6.20 -7.01
C ASP A 170 -24.34 6.37 -5.55
N GLU A 171 -25.50 5.83 -5.16
CA GLU A 171 -25.97 5.91 -3.78
C GLU A 171 -25.11 5.05 -2.83
N ALA A 172 -24.58 3.92 -3.31
CA ALA A 172 -23.74 3.03 -2.51
C ALA A 172 -22.37 3.67 -2.22
N VAL A 173 -21.72 4.25 -3.23
CA VAL A 173 -20.43 4.92 -3.04
C VAL A 173 -20.59 6.17 -2.19
N LYS A 174 -21.66 6.94 -2.37
CA LYS A 174 -21.98 8.10 -1.51
C LYS A 174 -22.16 7.70 -0.06
N HIS A 175 -22.85 6.59 0.21
CA HIS A 175 -22.98 6.07 1.57
C HIS A 175 -21.61 5.68 2.16
N VAL A 176 -20.80 4.92 1.41
CA VAL A 176 -19.48 4.49 1.86
C VAL A 176 -18.54 5.68 2.10
N GLU A 177 -18.57 6.70 1.24
CA GLU A 177 -17.84 7.95 1.44
C GLU A 177 -18.26 8.63 2.75
N GLN A 178 -19.57 8.70 3.03
CA GLN A 178 -20.08 9.27 4.27
C GLN A 178 -19.61 8.47 5.51
N VAL A 179 -19.61 7.14 5.44
CA VAL A 179 -19.09 6.27 6.52
C VAL A 179 -17.60 6.54 6.76
N LEU A 180 -16.79 6.52 5.69
CA LEU A 180 -15.35 6.79 5.78
C LEU A 180 -15.06 8.19 6.29
N LYS A 181 -15.82 9.20 5.83
CA LYS A 181 -15.63 10.61 6.18
C LYS A 181 -15.97 10.91 7.65
N ASN A 182 -17.01 10.28 8.19
CA ASN A 182 -17.53 10.61 9.51
C ASN A 182 -16.72 10.02 10.66
N ASP A 183 -16.07 8.87 10.46
CA ASP A 183 -15.32 8.21 11.54
C ASP A 183 -13.88 7.87 11.13
N PRO A 184 -13.60 6.94 10.20
CA PRO A 184 -12.21 6.56 9.90
C PRO A 184 -11.32 7.71 9.45
N TYR A 185 -11.82 8.64 8.64
CA TYR A 185 -11.06 9.81 8.18
C TYR A 185 -10.67 10.73 9.36
N VAL A 186 -11.62 11.04 10.24
CA VAL A 186 -11.37 11.87 11.42
C VAL A 186 -10.32 11.22 12.32
N ARG A 187 -10.45 9.91 12.56
CA ARG A 187 -9.50 9.14 13.37
C ARG A 187 -8.14 9.00 12.70
N PHE A 188 -8.10 8.85 11.37
CA PHE A 188 -6.86 8.81 10.59
C PHE A 188 -6.05 10.10 10.78
N LEU A 189 -6.67 11.26 10.71
CA LEU A 189 -5.99 12.55 10.91
C LEU A 189 -5.45 12.74 12.33
N GLN A 190 -5.92 11.96 13.29
CA GLN A 190 -5.45 11.94 14.68
C GLN A 190 -4.52 10.76 14.97
N SER A 191 -4.34 9.86 14.01
CA SER A 191 -3.59 8.61 14.19
C SER A 191 -2.09 8.86 14.35
N THR A 192 -1.42 7.93 15.03
CA THR A 192 0.04 7.92 15.11
C THR A 192 0.69 7.82 13.73
N GLU A 193 0.07 7.08 12.82
CA GLU A 193 0.55 6.82 11.47
C GLU A 193 0.62 8.10 10.64
N TYR A 194 -0.42 8.94 10.72
CA TYR A 194 -0.45 10.22 10.03
C TYR A 194 0.47 11.25 10.70
N ASN A 195 0.47 11.34 12.03
CA ASN A 195 1.32 12.28 12.75
C ASN A 195 2.81 11.96 12.58
N ASP A 196 3.20 10.68 12.67
CA ASP A 196 4.58 10.23 12.43
C ASP A 196 5.02 10.50 11.00
N LEU A 197 4.11 10.43 10.02
CA LEU A 197 4.39 10.84 8.65
C LEU A 197 4.68 12.34 8.60
N LEU A 198 3.80 13.18 9.17
CA LEU A 198 3.98 14.63 9.17
C LEU A 198 5.27 15.07 9.87
N VAL A 199 5.73 14.35 10.90
CA VAL A 199 7.02 14.64 11.56
C VAL A 199 8.22 14.27 10.68
N LYS A 200 8.09 13.22 9.84
CA LYS A 200 9.16 12.79 8.93
C LYS A 200 9.28 13.68 7.69
N LEU A 201 8.18 14.28 7.25
CA LEU A 201 8.17 15.25 6.15
C LEU A 201 8.53 16.61 6.74
N LYS A 202 9.69 17.19 6.37
CA LYS A 202 10.04 18.54 6.83
C LYS A 202 9.18 19.60 6.12
#